data_AF-A0A0Q6WCB3-F1
#
_entry.id   AF-A0A0Q6WCB3-F1
#
_cell.length_a   1.000
_cell.length_b   1.000
_cell.length_c   1.000
_cell.angle_alpha   90.00
_cell.angle_beta   90.00
_cell.angle_gamma   90.00
#
_symmetry.space_group_name_H-M   'P 1'
#
loop_
_entity.id
_entity.type
_entity.pdbx_description
1 polymer ?
#
loop_
_entity_poly.entity_id
_entity_poly.type
_entity_poly.pdbx_seq_one_letter_code
_entity_poly.pdbx_strand_id
1 'polypeptide(L)'
;MTVPAIYQGLWRRTGIWRSNGTSDLSTQVWWFQSASFHIDLRIPIDRPSMDSRAQLAALAPAQLARFSAQTGFAGKTVVAGERCEWRPEIAFPTLSADLDAGWMRFDSEDAVHETGIDNSYEEDWVRMASAPMRGVRLESTGPAGPTGASIAYLIIGERWMAWACGSPADAYSPSAPGSGSWSEFTVLHKGGGWRVAGSNCAWQEGLDVPDADALAAQPFALADVTTLPFAPGHWRVTALA
;
A
#
# COMPACT_ATOMS: atom_id res chain seq x y z
N MET A 1 13.45 -15.98 3.62
CA MET A 1 12.58 -16.94 2.91
C MET A 1 11.74 -16.14 1.93
N THR A 2 11.55 -16.64 0.71
CA THR A 2 10.68 -16.01 -0.27
C THR A 2 9.24 -16.43 -0.02
N VAL A 3 8.31 -15.50 -0.21
CA VAL A 3 6.87 -15.77 -0.22
C VAL A 3 6.54 -16.73 -1.36
N PRO A 4 5.71 -17.78 -1.15
CA PRO A 4 5.34 -18.71 -2.20
C PRO A 4 4.73 -18.01 -3.41
N ALA A 5 5.01 -18.51 -4.62
CA ALA A 5 4.62 -17.85 -5.87
C ALA A 5 3.11 -17.63 -5.99
N ILE A 6 2.29 -18.52 -5.41
CA ILE A 6 0.83 -18.40 -5.43
C ILE A 6 0.32 -17.15 -4.71
N TYR A 7 1.08 -16.53 -3.80
CA TYR A 7 0.70 -15.25 -3.18
C TYR A 7 1.06 -14.04 -4.04
N GLN A 8 2.03 -14.17 -4.95
CA GLN A 8 2.59 -13.02 -5.66
C GLN A 8 1.61 -12.50 -6.70
N GLY A 9 1.38 -11.20 -6.72
CA GLY A 9 0.41 -10.59 -7.62
C GLY A 9 -0.18 -9.30 -7.04
N LEU A 10 -1.20 -8.79 -7.74
CA LEU A 10 -2.13 -7.81 -7.20
C LEU A 10 -3.44 -8.51 -6.88
N TRP A 11 -3.93 -8.30 -5.67
CA TRP A 11 -5.18 -8.83 -5.14
C TRP A 11 -6.16 -7.72 -4.80
N ARG A 12 -7.45 -8.00 -4.96
CA ARG A 12 -8.56 -7.15 -4.55
C ARG A 12 -9.41 -7.87 -3.53
N ARG A 13 -9.64 -7.23 -2.39
CA ARG A 13 -10.61 -7.75 -1.42
C ARG A 13 -12.01 -7.56 -1.97
N THR A 14 -12.81 -8.61 -1.95
CA THR A 14 -14.23 -8.56 -2.34
C THR A 14 -15.14 -8.36 -1.13
N GLY A 15 -14.69 -8.76 0.06
CA GLY A 15 -15.38 -8.49 1.31
C GLY A 15 -14.57 -8.85 2.55
N ILE A 16 -14.96 -8.27 3.68
CA ILE A 16 -14.58 -8.71 5.02
C ILE A 16 -15.85 -8.92 5.85
N TRP A 17 -15.92 -10.02 6.59
CA TRP A 17 -16.99 -10.35 7.52
C TRP A 17 -16.38 -10.59 8.90
N ARG A 18 -16.91 -9.93 9.92
CA ARG A 18 -16.40 -9.99 11.28
C ARG A 18 -17.31 -10.82 12.17
N SER A 19 -16.70 -11.49 13.15
CA SER A 19 -17.38 -12.30 14.17
C SER A 19 -18.44 -11.51 14.96
N ASN A 20 -18.32 -10.18 15.04
CA ASN A 20 -19.31 -9.30 15.66
C ASN A 20 -20.55 -9.02 14.78
N GLY A 21 -20.66 -9.66 13.62
CA GLY A 21 -21.78 -9.53 12.68
C GLY A 21 -21.67 -8.37 11.69
N THR A 22 -20.62 -7.54 11.79
CA THR A 22 -20.38 -6.45 10.82
C THR A 22 -19.66 -6.96 9.58
N SER A 23 -19.89 -6.30 8.45
CA SER A 23 -19.18 -6.59 7.19
C SER A 23 -18.83 -5.31 6.46
N ASP A 24 -17.81 -5.36 5.60
CA ASP A 24 -17.44 -4.26 4.71
C ASP A 24 -17.18 -4.79 3.30
N LEU A 25 -17.99 -4.31 2.36
CA LEU A 25 -17.94 -4.61 0.93
C LEU A 25 -17.69 -3.33 0.10
N SER A 26 -17.48 -2.18 0.77
CA SER A 26 -17.43 -0.87 0.14
C SER A 26 -16.06 -0.19 0.27
N THR A 27 -15.13 -0.78 1.01
CA THR A 27 -13.73 -0.35 0.98
C THR A 27 -13.00 -0.97 -0.20
N GLN A 28 -12.43 -0.13 -1.04
CA GLN A 28 -11.54 -0.55 -2.10
C GLN A 28 -10.19 -0.95 -1.50
N VAL A 29 -9.84 -2.24 -1.55
CA VAL A 29 -8.56 -2.74 -1.03
C VAL A 29 -7.70 -3.31 -2.14
N TRP A 30 -6.48 -2.81 -2.28
CA TRP A 30 -5.44 -3.36 -3.15
C TRP A 30 -4.33 -3.95 -2.30
N TRP A 31 -3.98 -5.21 -2.52
CA TRP A 31 -2.81 -5.85 -1.93
C TRP A 31 -1.85 -6.28 -3.03
N PHE A 32 -0.70 -5.61 -3.10
CA PHE A 32 0.42 -6.00 -3.96
C PHE A 32 1.39 -6.88 -3.17
N GLN A 33 1.85 -7.97 -3.78
CA GLN A 33 2.77 -8.91 -3.16
C GLN A 33 3.89 -9.30 -4.14
N SER A 34 5.14 -8.96 -3.81
CA SER A 34 6.35 -9.49 -4.45
C SER A 34 6.85 -10.74 -3.73
N ALA A 35 8.04 -11.26 -4.07
CA ALA A 35 8.59 -12.42 -3.37
C ALA A 35 8.96 -12.15 -1.89
N SER A 36 8.92 -10.90 -1.41
CA SER A 36 9.19 -10.59 0.01
C SER A 36 8.48 -9.34 0.55
N PHE A 37 8.00 -8.44 -0.30
CA PHE A 37 7.40 -7.17 0.12
C PHE A 37 5.92 -7.13 -0.22
N HIS A 38 5.17 -6.37 0.58
CA HIS A 38 3.79 -6.02 0.28
C HIS A 38 3.58 -4.51 0.29
N ILE A 39 2.54 -4.09 -0.43
CA ILE A 39 1.91 -2.79 -0.28
C ILE A 39 0.39 -3.05 -0.24
N ASP A 40 -0.25 -2.67 0.85
CA ASP A 40 -1.71 -2.73 1.03
C ASP A 40 -2.26 -1.29 1.10
N LEU A 41 -3.33 -1.03 0.35
CA LEU A 41 -4.03 0.26 0.35
C LEU A 41 -5.54 0.03 0.42
N ARG A 42 -6.18 0.63 1.42
CA ARG A 42 -7.62 0.51 1.71
C ARG A 42 -8.26 1.89 1.70
N ILE A 43 -9.15 2.12 0.73
CA ILE A 43 -9.85 3.39 0.53
C ILE A 43 -11.36 3.17 0.57
N PRO A 44 -12.07 3.73 1.56
CA PRO A 44 -13.52 3.86 1.51
C PRO A 44 -14.06 4.42 0.19
N ILE A 45 -15.05 3.77 -0.43
CA ILE A 45 -15.62 4.26 -1.70
C ILE A 45 -16.27 5.65 -1.59
N ASP A 46 -16.75 6.00 -0.41
CA ASP A 46 -17.39 7.27 -0.06
C ASP A 46 -16.43 8.25 0.65
N ARG A 47 -15.11 8.00 0.57
CA ARG A 47 -14.11 9.01 0.95
C ARG A 47 -14.33 10.30 0.14
N PRO A 48 -14.23 11.49 0.75
CA PRO A 48 -14.31 12.74 0.00
C PRO A 48 -13.24 12.81 -1.10
N SER A 49 -13.66 13.21 -2.31
CA SER A 49 -12.76 13.65 -3.38
C SER A 49 -12.20 15.03 -3.05
N MET A 50 -10.94 15.26 -3.40
CA MET A 50 -10.26 16.56 -3.19
C MET A 50 -9.31 16.81 -4.35
N ASP A 51 -9.13 18.07 -4.70
CA ASP A 51 -8.20 18.52 -5.75
C ASP A 51 -6.85 18.97 -5.17
N SER A 52 -6.76 19.16 -3.85
CA SER A 52 -5.50 19.51 -3.19
C SER A 52 -5.46 19.14 -1.70
N ARG A 53 -4.24 18.97 -1.18
CA ARG A 53 -3.99 18.75 0.25
C ARG A 53 -4.56 19.86 1.14
N ALA A 54 -4.58 21.11 0.66
CA ALA A 54 -5.08 22.25 1.43
C ALA A 54 -6.57 22.13 1.80
N GLN A 55 -7.36 21.39 1.01
CA GLN A 55 -8.78 21.18 1.29
C GLN A 55 -9.04 20.33 2.54
N LEU A 56 -8.06 19.58 3.05
CA LEU A 56 -8.18 18.83 4.30
C LEU A 56 -8.59 19.71 5.49
N ALA A 57 -8.07 20.95 5.53
CA ALA A 57 -8.37 21.89 6.62
C ALA A 57 -9.81 22.43 6.57
N ALA A 58 -10.49 22.28 5.43
CA ALA A 58 -11.84 22.78 5.20
C ALA A 58 -12.92 21.68 5.24
N LEU A 59 -12.53 20.41 5.41
CA LEU A 59 -13.48 19.30 5.49
C LEU A 59 -14.37 19.42 6.73
N ALA A 60 -15.67 19.17 6.56
CA ALA A 60 -16.56 19.00 7.69
C ALA A 60 -16.14 17.76 8.52
N PRO A 61 -16.42 17.71 9.84
CA PRO A 61 -15.97 16.62 10.70
C PRO A 61 -16.31 15.21 10.20
N ALA A 62 -17.50 15.01 9.62
CA ALA A 62 -17.91 13.72 9.05
C ALA A 62 -17.10 13.34 7.81
N GLN A 63 -16.79 14.30 6.93
CA GLN A 63 -15.96 14.08 5.75
C GLN A 63 -14.52 13.79 6.15
N LEU A 64 -14.00 14.51 7.14
CA LEU A 64 -12.67 14.28 7.68
C LEU A 64 -12.56 12.89 8.31
N ALA A 65 -13.53 12.49 9.13
CA ALA A 65 -13.60 11.14 9.68
C ALA A 65 -13.60 10.08 8.58
N ARG A 66 -14.29 10.33 7.46
CA ARG A 66 -14.27 9.40 6.32
C ARG A 66 -12.95 9.39 5.56
N PHE A 67 -12.26 10.52 5.44
CA PHE A 67 -10.89 10.58 4.94
C PHE A 67 -9.91 9.81 5.85
N SER A 68 -10.04 9.97 7.17
CA SER A 68 -9.22 9.31 8.17
C SER A 68 -9.45 7.80 8.26
N ALA A 69 -10.56 7.29 7.73
CA ALA A 69 -10.89 5.86 7.73
C ALA A 69 -10.11 5.05 6.67
N GLN A 70 -9.33 5.72 5.81
CA GLN A 70 -8.39 5.03 4.93
C GLN A 70 -7.29 4.37 5.75
N THR A 71 -6.82 3.21 5.27
CA THR A 71 -5.63 2.56 5.82
C THR A 71 -4.68 2.18 4.70
N GLY A 72 -3.39 2.09 4.98
CA GLY A 72 -2.40 1.57 4.06
C GLY A 72 -1.13 1.22 4.81
N PHE A 73 -0.41 0.21 4.34
CA PHE A 73 0.84 -0.22 4.95
C PHE A 73 1.72 -0.95 3.96
N ALA A 74 3.03 -0.85 4.17
CA ALA A 74 4.02 -1.50 3.34
C ALA A 74 5.16 -2.03 4.19
N GLY A 75 5.71 -3.16 3.78
CA GLY A 75 6.65 -3.88 4.61
C GLY A 75 7.05 -5.24 4.04
N LYS A 76 7.44 -6.14 4.94
CA LYS A 76 7.82 -7.52 4.61
C LYS A 76 6.67 -8.47 4.87
N THR A 77 6.54 -9.48 4.03
CA THR A 77 5.60 -10.59 4.24
C THR A 77 6.37 -11.84 4.62
N VAL A 78 5.89 -12.56 5.63
CA VAL A 78 6.43 -13.84 6.07
C VAL A 78 5.34 -14.90 5.99
N VAL A 79 5.59 -15.97 5.24
CA VAL A 79 4.67 -17.10 5.12
C VAL A 79 5.30 -18.33 5.74
N ALA A 80 4.55 -19.00 6.61
CA ALA A 80 4.93 -20.25 7.26
C ALA A 80 3.75 -21.24 7.20
N GLY A 81 3.82 -22.19 6.27
CA GLY A 81 2.65 -23.02 5.92
C GLY A 81 1.55 -22.15 5.34
N GLU A 82 0.36 -22.23 5.92
CA GLU A 82 -0.81 -21.41 5.53
C GLU A 82 -0.89 -20.07 6.28
N ARG A 83 -0.03 -19.86 7.29
CA ARG A 83 0.01 -18.59 8.02
C ARG A 83 0.77 -17.53 7.24
N CYS A 84 0.09 -16.44 6.92
CA CYS A 84 0.68 -15.23 6.35
C CYS A 84 0.74 -14.14 7.41
N GLU A 85 1.88 -13.46 7.50
CA GLU A 85 2.12 -12.36 8.43
C GLU A 85 2.68 -11.16 7.66
N TRP A 86 1.97 -10.04 7.76
CA TRP A 86 2.39 -8.75 7.24
C TRP A 86 3.14 -8.01 8.35
N ARG A 87 4.38 -7.60 8.06
CA ARG A 87 5.24 -6.81 8.95
C ARG A 87 5.45 -5.41 8.37
N PRO A 88 4.54 -4.46 8.64
CA PRO A 88 4.66 -3.09 8.19
C PRO A 88 5.94 -2.42 8.71
N GLU A 89 6.60 -1.67 7.85
CA GLU A 89 7.65 -0.72 8.24
C GLU A 89 7.12 0.72 8.20
N ILE A 90 6.16 1.00 7.31
CA ILE A 90 5.46 2.28 7.18
C ILE A 90 3.95 2.04 7.05
N ALA A 91 3.14 2.99 7.56
CA ALA A 91 1.69 2.86 7.59
C ALA A 91 0.95 4.21 7.64
N PHE A 92 -0.30 4.20 7.18
CA PHE A 92 -1.28 5.27 7.32
C PHE A 92 -2.62 4.72 7.80
N PRO A 93 -3.23 5.27 8.86
CA PRO A 93 -2.50 5.87 9.99
C PRO A 93 -1.49 4.86 10.56
N THR A 94 -0.72 5.28 11.57
CA THR A 94 0.16 4.35 12.29
C THR A 94 -0.65 3.14 12.77
N LEU A 95 -0.23 1.93 12.41
CA LEU A 95 -0.86 0.70 12.87
C LEU A 95 -0.53 0.47 14.35
N SER A 96 -1.39 -0.26 15.08
CA SER A 96 -1.06 -0.72 16.41
C SER A 96 0.12 -1.69 16.37
N ALA A 97 0.73 -1.98 17.52
CA ALA A 97 1.77 -3.01 17.62
C ALA A 97 1.23 -4.44 17.47
N ASP A 98 -0.07 -4.58 17.20
CA ASP A 98 -0.70 -5.87 17.00
C ASP A 98 -0.21 -6.49 15.71
N LEU A 99 -0.11 -7.82 15.73
CA LEU A 99 0.33 -8.58 14.58
C LEU A 99 -0.76 -8.57 13.50
N ASP A 100 -0.42 -8.10 12.30
CA ASP A 100 -1.27 -8.29 11.13
C ASP A 100 -0.95 -9.64 10.48
N ALA A 101 -1.83 -10.62 10.67
CA ALA A 101 -1.62 -11.98 10.19
C ALA A 101 -2.93 -12.78 10.08
N GLY A 102 -2.97 -13.67 9.09
CA GLY A 102 -4.12 -14.52 8.77
C GLY A 102 -3.73 -15.92 8.31
N TRP A 103 -4.68 -16.83 8.39
CA TRP A 103 -4.64 -18.16 7.79
C TRP A 103 -5.16 -18.08 6.36
N MET A 104 -4.37 -18.56 5.41
CA MET A 104 -4.63 -18.37 3.98
C MET A 104 -4.99 -19.70 3.33
N ARG A 105 -6.20 -19.75 2.77
CA ARG A 105 -6.69 -20.89 1.97
C ARG A 105 -6.87 -20.45 0.53
N PHE A 106 -6.17 -21.10 -0.38
CA PHE A 106 -6.32 -20.88 -1.82
C PHE A 106 -7.38 -21.83 -2.37
N ASP A 107 -8.49 -21.28 -2.85
CA ASP A 107 -9.56 -22.03 -3.51
C ASP A 107 -9.28 -22.25 -5.00
N SER A 108 -8.44 -21.37 -5.57
CA SER A 108 -7.83 -21.51 -6.88
C SER A 108 -6.55 -20.69 -6.93
N GLU A 109 -5.89 -20.65 -8.08
CA GLU A 109 -4.78 -19.70 -8.30
C GLU A 109 -5.23 -18.24 -8.21
N ASP A 110 -6.51 -17.93 -8.36
CA ASP A 110 -7.03 -16.56 -8.44
C ASP A 110 -7.99 -16.18 -7.31
N ALA A 111 -8.21 -17.08 -6.35
CA ALA A 111 -9.13 -16.88 -5.23
C ALA A 111 -8.49 -17.30 -3.91
N VAL A 112 -8.49 -16.39 -2.94
CA VAL A 112 -7.99 -16.60 -1.58
C VAL A 112 -9.09 -16.29 -0.59
N HIS A 113 -9.20 -17.17 0.39
CA HIS A 113 -9.94 -16.94 1.61
C HIS A 113 -8.94 -16.79 2.77
N GLU A 114 -9.06 -15.69 3.50
CA GLU A 114 -8.24 -15.39 4.66
C GLU A 114 -9.10 -15.42 5.92
N THR A 115 -8.64 -16.15 6.93
CA THR A 115 -9.24 -16.15 8.27
C THR A 115 -8.28 -15.48 9.26
N GLY A 116 -8.76 -14.52 10.05
CA GLY A 116 -7.95 -13.91 11.11
C GLY A 116 -7.43 -14.96 12.10
N ILE A 117 -6.23 -14.78 12.66
CA ILE A 117 -5.62 -15.79 13.56
C ILE A 117 -6.51 -16.15 14.75
N ASP A 118 -7.29 -15.20 15.25
CA ASP A 118 -8.22 -15.34 16.36
C ASP A 118 -9.67 -15.66 15.92
N ASN A 119 -9.88 -15.93 14.62
CA ASN A 119 -11.19 -16.08 13.98
C ASN A 119 -12.09 -14.84 14.14
N SER A 120 -11.50 -13.66 14.32
CA SER A 120 -12.28 -12.41 14.46
C SER A 120 -12.88 -11.93 13.13
N TYR A 121 -12.31 -12.36 11.99
CA TYR A 121 -12.77 -12.00 10.66
C TYR A 121 -12.48 -13.10 9.62
N GLU A 122 -13.21 -13.01 8.50
CA GLU A 122 -12.96 -13.70 7.24
C GLU A 122 -12.88 -12.65 6.12
N GLU A 123 -11.94 -12.81 5.19
CA GLU A 123 -11.80 -11.99 3.98
C GLU A 123 -11.73 -12.85 2.73
N ASP A 124 -12.39 -12.39 1.67
CA ASP A 124 -12.29 -12.99 0.34
C ASP A 124 -11.52 -12.07 -0.60
N TRP A 125 -10.64 -12.66 -1.39
CA TRP A 125 -9.73 -11.96 -2.28
C TRP A 125 -9.74 -12.58 -3.67
N VAL A 126 -9.70 -11.72 -4.68
CA VAL A 126 -9.56 -12.11 -6.09
C VAL A 126 -8.29 -11.52 -6.69
N ARG A 127 -7.62 -12.32 -7.52
CA ARG A 127 -6.42 -11.87 -8.23
C ARG A 127 -6.80 -10.96 -9.40
N MET A 128 -6.13 -9.82 -9.51
CA MET A 128 -6.24 -8.89 -10.64
C MET A 128 -5.07 -8.97 -11.61
N ALA A 129 -3.88 -9.29 -11.10
CA ALA A 129 -2.69 -9.49 -11.90
C ALA A 129 -1.79 -10.54 -11.24
N SER A 130 -1.27 -11.46 -12.05
CA SER A 130 -0.31 -12.48 -11.63
C SER A 130 1.12 -11.93 -11.64
N ALA A 131 2.03 -12.70 -11.04
CA ALA A 131 3.47 -12.51 -11.15
C ALA A 131 3.95 -12.44 -12.63
N PRO A 132 5.11 -11.82 -12.92
CA PRO A 132 6.11 -11.32 -11.97
C PRO A 132 5.73 -9.99 -11.30
N MET A 133 6.02 -9.90 -10.00
CA MET A 133 5.91 -8.66 -9.19
C MET A 133 7.29 -8.32 -8.65
N ARG A 134 7.95 -7.31 -9.22
CA ARG A 134 9.29 -6.87 -8.80
C ARG A 134 9.17 -5.93 -7.61
N GLY A 135 9.68 -6.33 -6.46
CA GLY A 135 9.72 -5.53 -5.24
C GLY A 135 11.06 -4.81 -5.06
N VAL A 136 11.00 -3.55 -4.64
CA VAL A 136 12.18 -2.74 -4.31
C VAL A 136 11.90 -2.03 -2.99
N ARG A 137 12.86 -2.08 -2.08
CA ARG A 137 12.90 -1.21 -0.89
C ARG A 137 13.98 -0.17 -1.08
N LEU A 138 13.66 1.08 -0.80
CA LEU A 138 14.55 2.22 -0.94
C LEU A 138 14.59 3.05 0.34
N GLU A 139 15.69 3.77 0.54
CA GLU A 139 15.85 4.77 1.61
C GLU A 139 16.26 6.10 1.02
N SER A 140 15.74 7.20 1.57
CA SER A 140 16.11 8.54 1.12
C SER A 140 17.61 8.79 1.34
N THR A 141 18.27 9.43 0.37
CA THR A 141 19.68 9.85 0.50
C THR A 141 19.82 11.23 1.16
N GLY A 142 18.71 11.93 1.38
CA GLY A 142 18.69 13.23 2.04
C GLY A 142 18.89 13.11 3.55
N PRO A 143 19.00 14.25 4.26
CA PRO A 143 19.01 14.25 5.71
C PRO A 143 17.69 13.67 6.25
N ALA A 144 17.77 12.92 7.35
CA ALA A 144 16.60 12.45 8.05
C ALA A 144 15.73 13.63 8.52
N GLY A 145 14.42 13.48 8.37
CA GLY A 145 13.46 14.45 8.88
C GLY A 145 13.20 14.26 10.38
N PRO A 146 12.27 15.04 10.95
CA PRO A 146 11.88 14.91 12.36
C PRO A 146 11.33 13.52 12.71
N THR A 147 10.73 12.83 11.73
CA THR A 147 10.21 11.46 11.88
C THR A 147 11.25 10.40 11.53
N GLY A 148 12.50 10.76 11.23
CA GLY A 148 13.56 9.82 10.86
C GLY A 148 13.85 9.79 9.35
N ALA A 149 14.59 8.76 8.93
CA ALA A 149 14.91 8.55 7.53
C ALA A 149 13.68 8.05 6.77
N SER A 150 13.36 8.67 5.63
CA SER A 150 12.25 8.21 4.81
C SER A 150 12.59 6.92 4.07
N ILE A 151 11.59 6.06 3.96
CA ILE A 151 11.63 4.73 3.37
C ILE A 151 10.60 4.70 2.25
N ALA A 152 10.91 3.97 1.18
CA ALA A 152 9.96 3.68 0.12
C ALA A 152 9.93 2.20 -0.24
N TYR A 153 8.74 1.73 -0.59
CA TYR A 153 8.51 0.43 -1.21
C TYR A 153 7.94 0.66 -2.60
N LEU A 154 8.38 -0.13 -3.57
CA LEU A 154 7.90 -0.11 -4.94
C LEU A 154 7.66 -1.55 -5.39
N ILE A 155 6.45 -1.86 -5.87
CA ILE A 155 6.11 -3.15 -6.47
C ILE A 155 5.63 -2.91 -7.89
N ILE A 156 6.32 -3.51 -8.86
CA ILE A 156 6.12 -3.30 -10.30
C ILE A 156 5.66 -4.60 -10.95
N GLY A 157 4.47 -4.58 -11.54
CA GLY A 157 3.98 -5.57 -12.50
C GLY A 157 3.86 -4.97 -13.91
N GLU A 158 3.34 -5.75 -14.85
CA GLU A 158 3.24 -5.34 -16.26
C GLU A 158 2.28 -4.16 -16.47
N ARG A 159 1.09 -4.24 -15.86
CA ARG A 159 0.01 -3.25 -16.01
C ARG A 159 -0.34 -2.52 -14.73
N TRP A 160 0.25 -2.92 -13.62
CA TRP A 160 -0.03 -2.38 -12.30
C TRP A 160 1.28 -2.10 -11.57
N MET A 161 1.32 -1.01 -10.83
CA MET A 161 2.45 -0.63 -10.00
C MET A 161 1.89 -0.04 -8.70
N ALA A 162 2.56 -0.30 -7.59
CA ALA A 162 2.28 0.40 -6.35
C ALA A 162 3.57 0.94 -5.76
N TRP A 163 3.51 2.09 -5.13
CA TRP A 163 4.55 2.49 -4.19
C TRP A 163 3.95 3.05 -2.91
N ALA A 164 4.76 2.97 -1.87
CA ALA A 164 4.51 3.57 -0.58
C ALA A 164 5.76 4.35 -0.17
N CYS A 165 5.61 5.54 0.41
CA CYS A 165 6.72 6.30 0.96
C CYS A 165 6.33 6.97 2.28
N GLY A 166 7.26 7.05 3.23
CA GLY A 166 7.00 7.63 4.54
C GLY A 166 8.13 7.34 5.51
N SER A 167 7.85 7.45 6.80
CA SER A 167 8.74 7.06 7.88
C SER A 167 8.03 6.18 8.91
N PRO A 168 8.71 5.25 9.62
CA PRO A 168 8.10 4.47 10.70
C PRO A 168 7.49 5.32 11.83
N ALA A 169 7.99 6.54 12.04
CA ALA A 169 7.47 7.46 13.07
C ALA A 169 6.43 8.45 12.53
N ASP A 170 5.99 8.29 11.28
CA ASP A 170 4.90 9.08 10.74
C ASP A 170 3.60 8.81 11.50
N ALA A 171 2.87 9.88 11.80
CA ALA A 171 1.66 9.84 12.59
C ALA A 171 0.65 10.84 12.06
N TYR A 172 -0.35 10.34 11.34
CA TYR A 172 -1.48 11.15 10.92
C TYR A 172 -2.35 11.55 12.12
N SER A 173 -2.65 12.84 12.24
CA SER A 173 -3.53 13.36 13.29
C SER A 173 -4.83 13.90 12.69
N PRO A 174 -5.99 13.26 12.95
CA PRO A 174 -7.28 13.78 12.52
C PRO A 174 -7.61 15.17 13.11
N SER A 175 -7.07 15.52 14.28
CA SER A 175 -7.31 16.84 14.87
C SER A 175 -6.50 17.96 14.20
N ALA A 176 -5.49 17.60 13.40
CA ALA A 176 -4.65 18.54 12.68
C ALA A 176 -4.23 17.94 11.32
N PRO A 177 -5.21 17.66 10.42
CA PRO A 177 -5.02 16.80 9.26
C PRO A 177 -4.18 17.43 8.14
N GLY A 178 -3.95 18.75 8.20
CA GLY A 178 -3.02 19.43 7.31
C GLY A 178 -1.59 19.52 7.86
N SER A 179 -1.40 19.16 9.13
CA SER A 179 -0.11 19.22 9.82
C SER A 179 0.48 17.82 9.96
N GLY A 180 1.81 17.73 9.88
CA GLY A 180 2.54 16.48 10.07
C GLY A 180 2.86 15.71 8.79
N SER A 181 3.80 14.79 8.93
CA SER A 181 4.17 13.81 7.92
C SER A 181 3.33 12.56 8.11
N TRP A 182 2.92 11.96 7.00
CA TRP A 182 2.28 10.66 7.00
C TRP A 182 2.78 9.84 5.83
N SER A 183 2.66 8.52 5.93
CA SER A 183 3.01 7.64 4.81
C SER A 183 1.99 7.77 3.68
N GLU A 184 2.47 7.92 2.47
CA GLU A 184 1.68 8.04 1.25
C GLU A 184 1.73 6.73 0.46
N PHE A 185 0.60 6.33 -0.10
CA PHE A 185 0.39 5.07 -0.81
C PHE A 185 -0.32 5.36 -2.12
N THR A 186 0.22 4.86 -3.23
CA THR A 186 -0.30 5.14 -4.55
C THR A 186 -0.26 3.89 -5.41
N VAL A 187 -1.39 3.59 -6.05
CA VAL A 187 -1.57 2.50 -7.00
C VAL A 187 -1.73 3.11 -8.40
N LEU A 188 -0.96 2.60 -9.35
CA LEU A 188 -1.01 2.99 -10.75
C LEU A 188 -1.52 1.84 -11.63
N HIS A 189 -2.26 2.21 -12.67
CA HIS A 189 -2.66 1.31 -13.73
C HIS A 189 -2.15 1.83 -15.08
N LYS A 190 -1.58 0.95 -15.89
CA LYS A 190 -1.15 1.23 -17.25
C LYS A 190 -2.30 0.98 -18.21
N GLY A 191 -2.82 2.02 -18.85
CA GLY A 191 -3.73 1.96 -19.99
C GLY A 191 -2.98 2.24 -21.29
N GLY A 192 -3.29 3.38 -21.92
CA GLY A 192 -2.43 4.01 -22.93
C GLY A 192 -1.22 4.74 -22.34
N GLY A 193 -1.24 4.97 -21.03
CA GLY A 193 -0.15 5.49 -20.21
C GLY A 193 -0.41 5.13 -18.74
N TRP A 194 0.54 5.40 -17.85
CA TRP A 194 0.36 5.18 -16.41
C TRP A 194 -0.47 6.29 -15.78
N ARG A 195 -1.48 5.88 -15.01
CA ARG A 195 -2.36 6.81 -14.27
C ARG A 195 -2.56 6.34 -12.84
N VAL A 196 -2.74 7.28 -11.93
CA VAL A 196 -3.09 6.97 -10.53
C VAL A 196 -4.50 6.40 -10.49
N ALA A 197 -4.61 5.10 -10.14
CA ALA A 197 -5.86 4.38 -10.00
C ALA A 197 -6.44 4.50 -8.58
N GLY A 198 -5.59 4.71 -7.57
CA GLY A 198 -6.00 4.95 -6.19
C GLY A 198 -4.84 5.52 -5.38
N SER A 199 -5.12 6.43 -4.44
CA SER A 199 -4.10 6.96 -3.54
C SER A 199 -4.73 7.41 -2.22
N ASN A 200 -4.04 7.24 -1.09
CA ASN A 200 -4.50 7.85 0.16
C ASN A 200 -4.43 9.40 0.11
N CYS A 201 -3.66 9.95 -0.83
CA CYS A 201 -3.67 11.35 -1.24
C CYS A 201 -4.72 11.56 -2.36
N ALA A 202 -5.97 11.83 -1.99
CA ALA A 202 -7.10 11.91 -2.92
C ALA A 202 -6.86 12.78 -4.17
N TRP A 203 -6.12 13.87 -4.00
CA TRP A 203 -5.77 14.82 -5.08
C TRP A 203 -4.76 14.30 -6.10
N GLN A 204 -4.22 13.09 -5.92
CA GLN A 204 -3.38 12.44 -6.91
C GLN A 204 -4.18 11.55 -7.87
N GLU A 205 -5.41 11.16 -7.52
CA GLU A 205 -6.18 10.20 -8.32
C GLU A 205 -6.51 10.73 -9.71
N GLY A 206 -6.33 9.88 -10.72
CA GLY A 206 -6.55 10.21 -12.12
C GLY A 206 -5.40 10.96 -12.81
N LEU A 207 -4.38 11.44 -12.07
CA LEU A 207 -3.21 12.08 -12.66
C LEU A 207 -2.42 11.10 -13.54
N ASP A 208 -1.92 11.61 -14.67
CA ASP A 208 -0.97 10.88 -15.52
C ASP A 208 0.42 10.89 -14.87
N VAL A 209 1.15 9.78 -15.00
CA VAL A 209 2.49 9.60 -14.45
C VAL A 209 3.46 9.21 -15.58
N PRO A 210 3.89 10.16 -16.43
CA PRO A 210 4.71 9.85 -17.60
C PRO A 210 6.05 9.18 -17.24
N ASP A 211 6.64 9.55 -16.11
CA ASP A 211 7.93 9.00 -15.65
C ASP A 211 7.83 7.54 -15.16
N ALA A 212 6.62 7.01 -14.94
CA ALA A 212 6.43 5.64 -14.50
C ALA A 212 6.84 4.61 -15.55
N ASP A 213 6.86 4.95 -16.85
CA ASP A 213 7.36 4.04 -17.88
C ASP A 213 8.87 3.79 -17.75
N ALA A 214 9.64 4.86 -17.50
CA ALA A 214 11.08 4.74 -17.25
C ALA A 214 11.34 3.95 -15.97
N LEU A 215 10.58 4.22 -14.90
CA LEU A 215 10.68 3.49 -13.63
C LEU A 215 10.33 2.00 -13.78
N ALA A 216 9.27 1.69 -14.55
CA ALA A 216 8.86 0.31 -14.80
C ALA A 216 9.93 -0.48 -15.56
N ALA A 217 10.57 0.15 -16.56
CA ALA A 217 11.60 -0.46 -17.38
C ALA A 217 12.99 -0.48 -16.71
N GLN A 218 13.22 0.36 -15.70
CA GLN A 218 14.51 0.50 -15.03
C GLN A 218 14.94 -0.84 -14.39
N PRO A 219 16.17 -1.34 -14.67
CA PRO A 219 16.78 -2.36 -13.84
C PRO A 219 17.21 -1.74 -12.51
N PHE A 220 16.97 -2.44 -11.39
CA PHE A 220 17.43 -2.02 -10.07
C PHE A 220 18.53 -2.95 -9.59
N ALA A 221 19.64 -2.37 -9.13
CA ALA A 221 20.68 -3.05 -8.36
C ALA A 221 20.78 -2.43 -6.95
N LEU A 222 21.33 -3.20 -6.01
CA LEU A 222 21.60 -2.70 -4.66
C LEU A 222 22.53 -1.49 -4.72
N ALA A 223 22.24 -0.50 -3.87
CA ALA A 223 22.91 0.80 -3.79
C ALA A 223 22.71 1.75 -4.98
N ASP A 224 21.97 1.36 -6.02
CA ASP A 224 21.55 2.28 -7.08
C ASP A 224 20.75 3.43 -6.50
N VAL A 225 20.90 4.61 -7.09
CA VAL A 225 20.14 5.81 -6.72
C VAL A 225 19.17 6.15 -7.85
N THR A 226 17.90 6.33 -7.51
CA THR A 226 16.84 6.71 -8.45
C THR A 226 15.99 7.86 -7.90
N THR A 227 15.02 8.31 -8.68
CA THR A 227 13.94 9.20 -8.27
C THR A 227 12.62 8.42 -8.29
N LEU A 228 11.68 8.84 -7.44
CA LEU A 228 10.34 8.24 -7.37
C LEU A 228 9.30 9.33 -7.65
N PRO A 229 8.24 9.06 -8.44
CA PRO A 229 7.19 10.03 -8.65
C PRO A 229 6.44 10.31 -7.33
N PHE A 230 5.98 11.55 -7.16
CA PHE A 230 5.35 12.06 -5.93
C PHE A 230 6.17 11.95 -4.63
N ALA A 231 7.40 11.43 -4.68
CA ALA A 231 8.31 11.33 -3.54
C ALA A 231 9.63 12.06 -3.85
N PRO A 232 9.69 13.38 -3.60
CA PRO A 232 10.80 14.22 -4.03
C PRO A 232 12.13 13.80 -3.39
N GLY A 233 13.22 14.02 -4.14
CA GLY A 233 14.58 13.68 -3.71
C GLY A 233 15.12 12.42 -4.39
N HIS A 234 16.20 11.90 -3.83
CA HIS A 234 16.92 10.75 -4.34
C HIS A 234 16.79 9.58 -3.38
N TRP A 235 16.63 8.38 -3.93
CA TRP A 235 16.31 7.17 -3.20
C TRP A 235 17.30 6.08 -3.54
N ARG A 236 17.95 5.53 -2.52
CA ARG A 236 18.92 4.44 -2.66
C ARG A 236 18.23 3.10 -2.49
N VAL A 237 18.43 2.19 -3.44
CA VAL A 237 17.97 0.80 -3.35
C VAL A 237 18.70 0.08 -2.22
N THR A 238 17.96 -0.45 -1.27
CA THR A 238 18.51 -1.17 -0.10
C THR A 238 18.12 -2.65 -0.08
N ALA A 239 17.04 -3.02 -0.76
CA ALA A 239 16.68 -4.43 -0.95
C ALA A 239 15.84 -4.64 -2.22
N LEU A 240 15.88 -5.87 -2.74
CA LEU A 240 15.15 -6.32 -3.93
C LEU A 240 14.41 -7.61 -3.60
N ALA A 241 13.27 -7.83 -4.23
CA ALA A 241 12.40 -8.99 -4.05
C ALA A 241 11.63 -9.35 -5.32
#